data_AF-A0A3C1VPF2-F1
#
_entry.id   AF-A0A3C1VPF2-F1
#
_cell.length_a   1.000
_cell.length_b   1.000
_cell.length_c   1.000
_cell.angle_alpha   90.00
_cell.angle_beta   90.00
_cell.angle_gamma   90.00
#
_symmetry.space_group_name_H-M   'P 1'
#
loop_
_entity.id
_entity.type
_entity.pdbx_description
1 polymer ?
#
loop_
_entity_poly.entity_id
_entity_poly.type
_entity_poly.pdbx_seq_one_letter_code
_entity_poly.pdbx_strand_id
1 'polypeptide(L)'
;PQILGQIKSAFALSRDLEVVGASLWCAFQGAFSIAKEVRTDTAIGENPVSVAYAAVTLADRIFSDLPSLSILLIGAGRTIELVARHLVERGVNSMVVANRTLDNALEIAKRFDATGALLSDIPDKLVTADIVVSSTNSQLPLLGKGAVERALKQRKHKPMLLIDLAVPRDIEQEVGQVADAYLYSIDDISEVIEASHKSREE
;
A
#
# COMPACT_ATOMS: atom_id res chain seq x y z
N PRO A 1 -3.90 -13.79 4.62
CA PRO A 1 -3.69 -14.56 5.87
C PRO A 1 -4.38 -13.88 7.06
N GLN A 2 -5.66 -14.18 7.27
CA GLN A 2 -6.56 -13.52 8.24
C GLN A 2 -6.11 -13.64 9.71
N ILE A 3 -5.41 -14.71 10.10
CA ILE A 3 -5.12 -15.03 11.51
C ILE A 3 -4.20 -13.99 12.16
N LEU A 4 -3.16 -13.53 11.47
CA LEU A 4 -2.24 -12.52 12.04
C LEU A 4 -2.93 -11.17 12.29
N GLY A 5 -3.84 -10.79 11.38
CA GLY A 5 -4.64 -9.57 11.52
C GLY A 5 -5.58 -9.66 12.73
N GLN A 6 -6.30 -10.77 12.88
CA GLN A 6 -7.16 -11.02 14.04
C GLN A 6 -6.40 -10.97 15.37
N ILE A 7 -5.20 -11.55 15.41
CA ILE A 7 -4.35 -11.53 16.61
C ILE A 7 -3.87 -10.10 16.93
N LYS A 8 -3.52 -9.29 15.92
CA LYS A 8 -3.18 -7.88 16.13
C LYS A 8 -4.35 -7.07 16.66
N SER A 9 -5.54 -7.25 16.10
CA SER A 9 -6.75 -6.56 16.57
C SER A 9 -7.09 -6.93 18.01
N ALA A 10 -7.00 -8.21 18.38
CA ALA A 10 -7.20 -8.66 19.75
C ALA A 10 -6.16 -8.09 20.72
N PHE A 11 -4.90 -8.01 20.30
CA PHE A 11 -3.83 -7.41 21.09
C PHE A 11 -4.00 -5.89 21.26
N ALA A 12 -4.40 -5.18 20.20
CA ALA A 12 -4.70 -3.74 20.27
C ALA A 12 -5.85 -3.46 21.26
N LEU A 13 -6.96 -4.22 21.16
CA LEU A 13 -8.06 -4.13 22.11
C LEU A 13 -7.62 -4.42 23.56
N SER A 14 -6.79 -5.45 23.76
CA SER A 14 -6.28 -5.80 25.09
C SER A 14 -5.37 -4.71 25.67
N ARG A 15 -4.61 -4.02 24.82
CA ARG A 15 -3.77 -2.89 25.22
C ARG A 15 -4.62 -1.68 25.60
N ASP A 16 -5.66 -1.38 24.83
CA ASP A 16 -6.56 -0.24 25.08
C ASP A 16 -7.40 -0.45 26.36
N LEU A 17 -7.64 -1.71 26.75
CA LEU A 17 -8.23 -2.10 28.04
C LEU A 17 -7.21 -2.19 29.19
N GLU A 18 -5.93 -1.89 28.94
CA GLU A 18 -4.83 -1.96 29.92
C GLU A 18 -4.64 -3.34 30.59
N VAL A 19 -5.09 -4.42 29.94
CA VAL A 19 -4.99 -5.80 30.50
C VAL A 19 -3.74 -6.57 30.08
N VAL A 20 -2.81 -5.92 29.37
CA VAL A 20 -1.57 -6.55 28.86
C VAL A 20 -0.38 -6.25 29.78
N GLY A 21 0.13 -7.28 30.46
CA GLY A 21 1.36 -7.20 31.24
C GLY A 21 2.64 -7.21 30.40
N ALA A 22 3.77 -6.80 30.99
CA ALA A 22 5.06 -6.64 30.31
C ALA A 22 5.56 -7.92 29.59
N SER A 23 5.37 -9.10 30.19
CA SER A 23 5.79 -10.37 29.59
C SER A 23 4.99 -10.69 28.32
N LEU A 24 3.67 -10.43 28.35
CA LEU A 24 2.79 -10.67 27.22
C LEU A 24 3.06 -9.65 26.10
N TRP A 25 3.32 -8.40 26.47
CA TRP A 25 3.76 -7.36 25.54
C TRP A 25 5.00 -7.79 24.74
N CYS A 26 6.07 -8.20 25.41
CA CYS A 26 7.30 -8.65 24.74
C CYS A 26 7.07 -9.87 23.84
N ALA A 27 6.25 -10.83 24.27
CA ALA A 27 5.93 -12.02 23.48
C ALA A 27 5.21 -11.66 22.16
N PHE A 28 4.23 -10.76 22.21
CA PHE A 28 3.51 -10.31 21.01
C PHE A 28 4.41 -9.51 20.07
N GLN A 29 5.27 -8.62 20.57
CA GLN A 29 6.23 -7.90 19.74
C GLN A 29 7.18 -8.86 19.00
N GLY A 30 7.70 -9.88 19.69
CA GLY A 30 8.52 -10.92 19.08
C GLY A 30 7.75 -11.73 18.03
N ALA A 31 6.53 -12.18 18.35
CA ALA A 31 5.69 -12.94 17.44
C ALA A 31 5.32 -12.15 16.17
N PHE A 32 5.03 -10.84 16.29
CA PHE A 32 4.76 -9.99 15.13
C PHE A 32 6.00 -9.77 14.27
N SER A 33 7.18 -9.67 14.88
CA SER A 33 8.44 -9.54 14.15
C SER A 33 8.78 -10.83 13.39
N ILE A 34 8.62 -12.00 14.01
CA ILE A 34 8.82 -13.31 13.35
C ILE A 34 7.78 -13.52 12.25
N ALA A 35 6.51 -13.22 12.51
CA ALA A 35 5.47 -13.34 11.49
C ALA A 35 5.70 -12.39 10.30
N LYS A 36 6.36 -11.24 10.53
CA LYS A 36 6.84 -10.35 9.47
C LYS A 36 7.97 -11.01 8.68
N GLU A 37 9.01 -11.49 9.36
CA GLU A 37 10.15 -12.18 8.73
C GLU A 37 9.69 -13.38 7.90
N VAL A 38 8.79 -14.22 8.43
CA VAL A 38 8.20 -15.34 7.68
C VAL A 38 7.41 -14.86 6.48
N ARG A 39 6.66 -13.75 6.56
CA ARG A 39 5.90 -13.25 5.41
C ARG A 39 6.79 -12.59 4.35
N THR A 40 7.87 -11.94 4.75
CA THR A 40 8.78 -11.21 3.84
C THR A 40 9.81 -12.15 3.22
N ASP A 41 10.33 -13.10 4.01
CA ASP A 41 11.51 -13.89 3.63
C ASP A 41 11.14 -15.33 3.25
N THR A 42 9.85 -15.70 3.29
CA THR A 42 9.37 -17.01 2.83
C THR A 42 8.17 -16.90 1.89
N ALA A 43 7.97 -17.92 1.05
CA ALA A 43 6.82 -18.02 0.16
C ALA A 43 5.45 -18.11 0.89
N ILE A 44 5.45 -18.27 2.22
CA ILE A 44 4.23 -18.38 3.04
C ILE A 44 3.46 -17.04 3.11
N GLY A 45 4.17 -15.91 2.96
CA GLY A 45 3.54 -14.58 2.90
C GLY A 45 3.17 -14.11 1.51
N GLU A 46 3.58 -14.84 0.48
CA GLU A 46 3.76 -14.30 -0.86
C GLU A 46 3.01 -15.11 -1.92
N ASN A 47 1.90 -14.53 -2.36
CA ASN A 47 1.66 -14.45 -3.79
C ASN A 47 1.64 -12.95 -4.16
N PRO A 48 2.80 -12.26 -4.15
CA PRO A 48 2.89 -10.82 -4.43
C PRO A 48 2.37 -10.51 -5.83
N VAL A 49 2.41 -11.49 -6.73
CA VAL A 49 1.76 -11.42 -8.04
C VAL A 49 0.25 -11.26 -7.86
N SER A 50 -0.38 -12.08 -7.02
CA SER A 50 -1.81 -11.98 -6.71
C SER A 50 -2.18 -10.66 -6.03
N VAL A 51 -1.40 -10.20 -5.04
CA VAL A 51 -1.66 -8.93 -4.32
C VAL A 51 -1.51 -7.73 -5.26
N ALA A 52 -0.42 -7.66 -6.03
CA ALA A 52 -0.20 -6.59 -6.99
C ALA A 52 -1.29 -6.57 -8.07
N TYR A 53 -1.64 -7.74 -8.61
CA TYR A 53 -2.72 -7.87 -9.59
C TYR A 53 -4.07 -7.41 -9.02
N ALA A 54 -4.37 -7.75 -7.77
CA ALA A 54 -5.61 -7.37 -7.11
C ALA A 54 -5.69 -5.88 -6.81
N ALA A 55 -4.58 -5.26 -6.38
CA ALA A 55 -4.50 -3.81 -6.21
C ALA A 55 -4.83 -3.08 -7.53
N VAL A 56 -4.25 -3.52 -8.65
CA VAL A 56 -4.54 -2.95 -9.97
C VAL A 56 -5.98 -3.24 -10.41
N THR A 57 -6.50 -4.44 -10.12
CA THR A 57 -7.89 -4.80 -10.41
C THR A 57 -8.89 -3.95 -9.60
N LEU A 58 -8.58 -3.63 -8.34
CA LEU A 58 -9.39 -2.72 -7.55
C LEU A 58 -9.40 -1.32 -8.17
N ALA A 59 -8.24 -0.82 -8.57
CA ALA A 59 -8.12 0.48 -9.24
C ALA A 59 -8.95 0.52 -10.54
N ASP A 60 -8.89 -0.53 -11.36
CA ASP A 60 -9.65 -0.68 -12.61
C ASP A 60 -11.17 -0.71 -12.40
N ARG A 61 -11.64 -1.22 -11.25
CA ARG A 61 -13.08 -1.19 -10.90
C ARG A 61 -13.54 0.19 -10.45
N ILE A 62 -12.67 0.95 -9.79
CA ILE A 62 -12.98 2.28 -9.25
C ILE A 62 -12.90 3.34 -10.36
N PHE A 63 -11.88 3.26 -11.21
CA PHE A 63 -11.64 4.23 -12.28
C PHE A 63 -11.93 3.62 -13.65
N SER A 64 -12.80 4.29 -14.41
CA SER A 64 -13.23 3.81 -15.73
C SER A 64 -12.16 3.95 -16.82
N ASP A 65 -11.12 4.77 -16.60
CA ASP A 65 -10.06 5.05 -17.56
C ASP A 65 -8.70 5.16 -16.86
N LEU A 66 -8.09 4.00 -16.56
CA LEU A 66 -6.74 3.95 -15.97
C LEU A 66 -5.66 4.64 -16.83
N PRO A 67 -5.63 4.52 -18.17
CA PRO A 67 -4.60 5.16 -19.01
C PRO A 67 -4.42 6.66 -18.84
N SER A 68 -5.44 7.40 -18.40
CA SER A 68 -5.35 8.86 -18.18
C SER A 68 -4.93 9.26 -16.77
N LEU A 69 -4.76 8.30 -15.86
CA LEU A 69 -4.43 8.56 -14.46
C LEU A 69 -2.93 8.71 -14.22
N SER A 70 -2.59 9.54 -13.24
CA SER A 70 -1.22 9.64 -12.73
C SER A 70 -1.04 8.77 -11.48
N ILE A 71 -0.05 7.88 -11.50
CA ILE A 71 0.21 6.94 -10.42
C ILE A 71 1.49 7.31 -9.66
N LEU A 72 1.42 7.29 -8.33
CA LEU A 72 2.58 7.37 -7.44
C LEU A 72 2.81 6.01 -6.77
N LEU A 73 3.96 5.42 -7.02
CA LEU A 73 4.42 4.19 -6.41
C LEU A 73 5.45 4.53 -5.32
N ILE A 74 5.24 4.08 -4.09
CA ILE A 74 6.14 4.32 -2.96
C ILE A 74 6.80 3.01 -2.55
N GLY A 75 8.12 2.98 -2.67
CA GLY A 75 8.96 1.80 -2.46
C GLY A 75 9.62 1.32 -3.75
N ALA A 76 10.58 0.41 -3.60
CA ALA A 76 11.29 -0.21 -4.71
C ALA A 76 11.45 -1.73 -4.54
N GLY A 77 10.49 -2.36 -3.88
CA GLY A 77 10.44 -3.81 -3.69
C GLY A 77 9.75 -4.55 -4.84
N ARG A 78 9.75 -5.89 -4.75
CA ARG A 78 9.13 -6.77 -5.75
C ARG A 78 7.65 -6.47 -5.98
N THR A 79 6.89 -6.21 -4.93
CA THR A 79 5.46 -5.85 -5.03
C THR A 79 5.23 -4.59 -5.87
N ILE A 80 6.03 -3.55 -5.68
CA ILE A 80 5.93 -2.31 -6.47
C ILE A 80 6.27 -2.56 -7.94
N GLU A 81 7.30 -3.37 -8.21
CA GLU A 81 7.65 -3.76 -9.58
C GLU A 81 6.50 -4.51 -10.27
N LEU A 82 5.84 -5.42 -9.55
CA LEU A 82 4.68 -6.17 -10.06
C LEU A 82 3.48 -5.26 -10.31
N VAL A 83 3.21 -4.31 -9.40
CA VAL A 83 2.15 -3.30 -9.57
C VAL A 83 2.44 -2.44 -10.80
N ALA A 84 3.66 -1.92 -10.95
CA ALA A 84 4.06 -1.13 -12.11
C ALA A 84 3.84 -1.90 -13.42
N ARG A 85 4.26 -3.16 -13.47
CA ARG A 85 4.05 -4.01 -14.65
C ARG A 85 2.56 -4.16 -14.99
N HIS A 86 1.72 -4.47 -14.00
CA HIS A 86 0.28 -4.65 -14.22
C HIS A 86 -0.41 -3.33 -14.62
N LEU A 87 0.05 -2.18 -14.13
CA LEU A 87 -0.45 -0.87 -14.57
C LEU A 87 -0.09 -0.58 -16.03
N VAL A 88 1.14 -0.89 -16.45
CA VAL A 88 1.56 -0.77 -17.86
C VAL A 88 0.76 -1.70 -18.76
N GLU A 89 0.51 -2.95 -18.33
CA GLU A 89 -0.38 -3.88 -19.04
C GLU A 89 -1.81 -3.34 -19.22
N ARG A 90 -2.25 -2.44 -18.31
CA ARG A 90 -3.54 -1.72 -18.38
C ARG A 90 -3.47 -0.40 -19.14
N GLY A 91 -2.32 -0.05 -19.73
CA GLY A 91 -2.15 1.13 -20.56
C GLY A 91 -1.85 2.43 -19.81
N VAL A 92 -1.52 2.36 -18.51
CA VAL A 92 -1.04 3.52 -17.75
C VAL A 92 0.28 4.02 -18.33
N ASN A 93 0.36 5.32 -18.59
CA ASN A 93 1.54 5.98 -19.16
C ASN A 93 2.19 7.02 -18.24
N SER A 94 1.56 7.37 -17.11
CA SER A 94 2.05 8.38 -16.18
C SER A 94 2.30 7.75 -14.81
N MET A 95 3.56 7.42 -14.53
CA MET A 95 3.97 6.84 -13.26
C MET A 95 5.18 7.54 -12.66
N VAL A 96 5.19 7.66 -11.33
CA VAL A 96 6.33 8.11 -10.54
C VAL A 96 6.65 7.05 -9.49
N VAL A 97 7.91 6.67 -9.38
CA VAL A 97 8.42 5.75 -8.34
C VAL A 97 9.21 6.55 -7.33
N ALA A 98 8.77 6.59 -6.08
CA ALA A 98 9.45 7.26 -4.98
C ALA A 98 10.09 6.23 -4.05
N ASN A 99 11.38 6.42 -3.72
CA ASN A 99 12.07 5.53 -2.78
C ASN A 99 13.07 6.30 -1.91
N ARG A 100 13.50 5.68 -0.80
CA ARG A 100 14.49 6.27 0.12
C ARG A 100 15.83 6.52 -0.58
N THR A 101 16.23 5.57 -1.42
CA THR A 101 17.41 5.67 -2.28
C THR A 101 16.94 5.93 -3.70
N LEU A 102 17.38 7.05 -4.27
CA LEU A 102 16.98 7.48 -5.61
C LEU A 102 17.33 6.43 -6.68
N ASP A 103 18.50 5.82 -6.60
CA ASP A 103 18.96 4.82 -7.58
C ASP A 103 17.99 3.64 -7.72
N ASN A 104 17.45 3.13 -6.61
CA ASN A 104 16.48 2.03 -6.66
C ASN A 104 15.16 2.47 -7.32
N ALA A 105 14.73 3.73 -7.10
CA ALA A 105 13.55 4.27 -7.78
C ALA A 105 13.80 4.39 -9.28
N LEU A 106 14.97 4.91 -9.68
CA LEU A 106 15.36 5.04 -11.08
C LEU A 106 15.48 3.68 -11.79
N GLU A 107 15.93 2.64 -11.10
CA GLU A 107 16.04 1.30 -11.66
C GLU A 107 14.68 0.75 -12.09
N ILE A 108 13.67 0.84 -11.22
CA ILE A 108 12.30 0.43 -11.55
C ILE A 108 11.72 1.36 -12.61
N ALA A 109 11.92 2.68 -12.44
CA ALA A 109 11.34 3.67 -13.32
C ALA A 109 11.77 3.48 -14.78
N LYS A 110 13.06 3.19 -15.00
CA LYS A 110 13.62 2.88 -16.33
C LYS A 110 12.97 1.67 -17.01
N ARG A 111 12.54 0.65 -16.24
CA ARG A 111 11.92 -0.56 -16.80
C ARG A 111 10.50 -0.31 -17.34
N PHE A 112 9.82 0.72 -16.83
CA PHE A 112 8.40 0.96 -17.09
C PHE A 112 8.12 2.37 -17.64
N ASP A 113 9.14 3.05 -18.17
CA ASP A 113 9.06 4.44 -18.68
C ASP A 113 8.43 5.42 -17.66
N ALA A 114 8.75 5.22 -16.39
CA ALA A 114 8.29 6.06 -15.29
C ALA A 114 9.36 7.08 -14.88
N THR A 115 9.02 7.97 -13.95
CA THR A 115 9.97 8.92 -13.35
C THR A 115 10.39 8.47 -11.95
N GLY A 116 11.68 8.52 -11.62
CA GLY A 116 12.17 8.28 -10.25
C GLY A 116 12.12 9.54 -9.39
N ALA A 117 11.83 9.39 -8.10
CA ALA A 117 11.79 10.47 -7.11
C ALA A 117 12.30 10.00 -5.74
N LEU A 118 12.67 10.96 -4.89
CA LEU A 118 12.97 10.68 -3.48
C LEU A 118 11.69 10.69 -2.64
N LEU A 119 11.72 10.03 -1.47
CA LEU A 119 10.60 10.12 -0.52
C LEU A 119 10.30 11.57 -0.08
N SER A 120 11.32 12.43 -0.06
CA SER A 120 11.16 13.86 0.23
C SER A 120 10.23 14.58 -0.74
N ASP A 121 10.09 14.05 -1.96
CA ASP A 121 9.34 14.68 -3.04
C ASP A 121 7.87 14.24 -3.04
N ILE A 122 7.50 13.26 -2.21
CA ILE A 122 6.14 12.73 -2.11
C ILE A 122 5.08 13.84 -1.95
N PRO A 123 5.25 14.85 -1.06
CA PRO A 123 4.25 15.91 -0.91
C PRO A 123 3.89 16.61 -2.23
N ASP A 124 4.86 16.84 -3.11
CA ASP A 124 4.64 17.49 -4.40
C ASP A 124 3.99 16.53 -5.39
N LYS A 125 4.39 15.25 -5.39
CA LYS A 125 3.83 14.23 -6.28
C LYS A 125 2.39 13.86 -5.93
N LEU A 126 2.01 13.96 -4.65
CA LEU A 126 0.63 13.74 -4.20
C LEU A 126 -0.36 14.72 -4.86
N VAL A 127 0.08 15.92 -5.19
CA VAL A 127 -0.79 16.93 -5.84
C VAL A 127 -1.25 16.44 -7.22
N THR A 128 -0.46 15.63 -7.92
CA THR A 128 -0.82 15.11 -9.24
C THR A 128 -1.32 13.66 -9.22
N ALA A 129 -0.96 12.87 -8.20
CA ALA A 129 -1.31 11.45 -8.13
C ALA A 129 -2.82 11.20 -7.91
N ASP A 130 -3.43 10.45 -8.82
CA ASP A 130 -4.80 9.95 -8.70
C ASP A 130 -4.85 8.63 -7.91
N ILE A 131 -3.80 7.81 -8.06
CA ILE A 131 -3.61 6.58 -7.31
C ILE A 131 -2.23 6.60 -6.66
N VAL A 132 -2.17 6.25 -5.38
CA VAL A 132 -0.95 6.03 -4.61
C VAL A 132 -0.90 4.56 -4.21
N VAL A 133 0.18 3.85 -4.56
CA VAL A 133 0.41 2.48 -4.09
C VAL A 133 1.70 2.44 -3.30
N SER A 134 1.66 1.93 -2.07
CA SER A 134 2.82 1.85 -1.18
C SER A 134 3.12 0.41 -0.80
N SER A 135 4.40 0.07 -0.78
CA SER A 135 4.91 -1.20 -0.25
C SER A 135 6.39 -1.03 0.09
N THR A 136 6.66 -0.57 1.31
CA THR A 136 8.00 -0.42 1.85
C THR A 136 8.24 -1.28 3.09
N ASN A 137 9.50 -1.31 3.53
CA ASN A 137 9.91 -1.95 4.78
C ASN A 137 10.02 -0.93 5.94
N SER A 138 9.38 0.24 5.83
CA SER A 138 9.41 1.25 6.89
C SER A 138 8.79 0.72 8.18
N GLN A 139 9.31 1.17 9.32
CA GLN A 139 8.74 0.86 10.64
C GLN A 139 7.73 1.92 11.10
N LEU A 140 7.79 3.11 10.50
CA LEU A 140 6.87 4.22 10.75
C LEU A 140 6.16 4.59 9.45
N PRO A 141 4.90 5.05 9.51
CA PRO A 141 4.20 5.56 8.34
C PRO A 141 5.03 6.65 7.63
N LEU A 142 5.07 6.55 6.30
CA LEU A 142 5.73 7.50 5.41
C LEU A 142 4.77 8.60 4.96
N LEU A 143 3.47 8.29 4.90
CA LEU A 143 2.42 9.20 4.47
C LEU A 143 1.40 9.42 5.58
N GLY A 144 1.36 10.64 6.10
CA GLY A 144 0.43 11.03 7.15
C GLY A 144 -0.77 11.85 6.66
N LYS A 145 -1.78 11.96 7.53
CA LYS A 145 -3.06 12.66 7.27
C LYS A 145 -2.86 14.08 6.74
N GLY A 146 -2.01 14.88 7.41
CA GLY A 146 -1.80 16.28 7.04
C GLY A 146 -1.10 16.49 5.69
N ALA A 147 -0.37 15.49 5.18
CA ALA A 147 0.18 15.56 3.81
C ALA A 147 -0.92 15.33 2.77
N VAL A 148 -1.79 14.34 3.00
CA VAL A 148 -2.93 14.01 2.13
C VAL A 148 -3.94 15.15 2.08
N GLU A 149 -4.33 15.73 3.23
CA GLU A 149 -5.26 16.87 3.29
C GLU A 149 -4.75 18.08 2.49
N ARG A 150 -3.46 18.41 2.62
CA ARG A 150 -2.83 19.50 1.87
C ARG A 150 -2.79 19.23 0.37
N ALA A 151 -2.53 17.99 -0.03
CA ALA A 151 -2.55 17.61 -1.43
C ALA A 151 -3.96 17.71 -2.02
N LEU A 152 -4.97 17.16 -1.34
CA LEU A 152 -6.38 17.22 -1.77
C LEU A 152 -6.90 18.65 -1.91
N LYS A 153 -6.51 19.55 -0.99
CA LYS A 153 -6.85 20.98 -1.11
C LYS A 153 -6.29 21.59 -2.40
N GLN A 154 -5.04 21.29 -2.75
CA GLN A 154 -4.42 21.75 -4.00
C GLN A 154 -5.05 21.11 -5.24
N ARG A 155 -5.50 19.87 -5.11
CA ARG A 155 -6.26 19.11 -6.12
C ARG A 155 -7.72 19.56 -6.26
N LYS A 156 -8.16 20.61 -5.54
CA LYS A 156 -9.55 21.06 -5.51
C LYS A 156 -10.52 19.91 -5.18
N HIS A 157 -10.14 19.06 -4.22
CA HIS A 157 -10.93 17.90 -3.80
C HIS A 157 -11.16 16.85 -4.90
N LYS A 158 -10.30 16.79 -5.94
CA LYS A 158 -10.28 15.64 -6.85
C LYS A 158 -9.90 14.39 -6.04
N PRO A 159 -10.75 13.34 -6.02
CA PRO A 159 -10.50 12.12 -5.27
C PRO A 159 -9.14 11.49 -5.53
N MET A 160 -8.62 10.78 -4.54
CA MET A 160 -7.43 9.96 -4.68
C MET A 160 -7.62 8.59 -4.01
N LEU A 161 -7.16 7.56 -4.69
CA LEU A 161 -7.13 6.19 -4.18
C LEU A 161 -5.75 5.91 -3.59
N LEU A 162 -5.70 5.44 -2.35
CA LEU A 162 -4.48 5.03 -1.67
C LEU A 162 -4.55 3.54 -1.36
N ILE A 163 -3.54 2.79 -1.79
CA ILE A 163 -3.42 1.35 -1.56
C ILE A 163 -2.13 1.10 -0.76
N ASP A 164 -2.28 0.68 0.48
CA ASP A 164 -1.19 0.36 1.40
C ASP A 164 -0.98 -1.16 1.48
N LEU A 165 0.03 -1.63 0.75
CA LEU A 165 0.42 -3.03 0.71
C LEU A 165 1.53 -3.35 1.72
N ALA A 166 1.92 -2.40 2.57
CA ALA A 166 3.01 -2.56 3.51
C ALA A 166 2.54 -3.15 4.86
N VAL A 167 3.43 -3.92 5.48
CA VAL A 167 3.26 -4.41 6.85
C VAL A 167 4.60 -4.30 7.60
N PRO A 168 4.76 -3.38 8.57
CA PRO A 168 3.81 -2.35 9.03
C PRO A 168 3.36 -1.37 7.95
N ARG A 169 2.24 -0.68 8.19
CA ARG A 169 1.61 0.25 7.24
C ARG A 169 2.52 1.43 6.88
N ASP A 170 2.53 1.79 5.61
CA ASP A 170 3.21 2.99 5.12
C ASP A 170 2.33 4.24 5.23
N ILE A 171 1.00 4.07 5.35
CA ILE A 171 0.03 5.16 5.39
C ILE A 171 -0.69 5.14 6.75
N GLU A 172 -0.75 6.31 7.40
CA GLU A 172 -1.52 6.51 8.63
C GLU A 172 -2.99 6.10 8.44
N GLN A 173 -3.58 5.42 9.43
CA GLN A 173 -4.97 4.97 9.35
C GLN A 173 -5.95 6.14 9.27
N GLU A 174 -5.58 7.26 9.91
CA GLU A 174 -6.34 8.51 9.96
C GLU A 174 -6.51 9.16 8.58
N VAL A 175 -5.70 8.77 7.58
CA VAL A 175 -5.91 9.17 6.18
C VAL A 175 -7.27 8.69 5.66
N GLY A 176 -7.75 7.52 6.11
CA GLY A 176 -9.07 7.00 5.73
C GLY A 176 -10.25 7.83 6.27
N GLN A 177 -9.99 8.81 7.16
CA GLN A 177 -11.00 9.74 7.66
C GLN A 177 -11.05 11.05 6.84
N VAL A 178 -10.12 11.24 5.90
CA VAL A 178 -10.06 12.44 5.06
C VAL A 178 -11.05 12.29 3.92
N ALA A 179 -11.96 13.26 3.78
CA ALA A 179 -12.87 13.30 2.63
C ALA A 179 -12.08 13.29 1.32
N ASP A 180 -12.57 12.56 0.32
CA ASP A 180 -11.94 12.38 -0.99
C ASP A 180 -10.62 11.56 -1.00
N ALA A 181 -10.21 11.00 0.16
CA ALA A 181 -9.13 10.01 0.26
C ALA A 181 -9.71 8.61 0.52
N TYR A 182 -9.51 7.69 -0.41
CA TYR A 182 -9.98 6.32 -0.29
C TYR A 182 -8.80 5.41 0.03
N LEU A 183 -8.64 5.03 1.30
CA LEU A 183 -7.54 4.19 1.77
C LEU A 183 -7.95 2.72 1.84
N TYR A 184 -7.23 1.88 1.11
CA TYR A 184 -7.31 0.42 1.16
C TYR A 184 -5.98 -0.15 1.63
N SER A 185 -6.04 -1.26 2.34
CA SER A 185 -4.88 -2.00 2.84
C SER A 185 -4.78 -3.39 2.26
N ILE A 186 -3.65 -4.05 2.50
CA ILE A 186 -3.43 -5.43 2.07
C ILE A 186 -4.53 -6.40 2.53
N ASP A 187 -5.13 -6.16 3.70
CA ASP A 187 -6.22 -7.00 4.21
C ASP A 187 -7.51 -6.76 3.40
N ASP A 188 -7.83 -5.51 3.06
CA ASP A 188 -8.97 -5.16 2.20
C ASP A 188 -8.81 -5.73 0.77
N ILE A 189 -7.57 -5.72 0.23
CA ILE A 189 -7.27 -6.32 -1.08
C ILE A 189 -7.46 -7.84 -1.07
N SER A 190 -7.18 -8.51 0.05
CA SER A 190 -7.35 -9.95 0.17
C SER A 190 -8.82 -10.36 0.01
N GLU A 191 -9.75 -9.56 0.51
CA GLU A 191 -11.20 -9.79 0.36
C GLU A 191 -11.65 -9.67 -1.11
N VAL A 192 -11.08 -8.73 -1.86
CA VAL A 192 -11.35 -8.54 -3.30
C VAL A 192 -10.89 -9.75 -4.12
N ILE A 193 -9.77 -10.37 -3.74
CA ILE A 193 -9.26 -11.59 -4.36
C ILE A 193 -10.21 -12.75 -4.10
N GLU A 194 -10.62 -12.97 -2.85
CA GLU A 194 -11.52 -14.07 -2.47
C GLU A 194 -12.88 -13.99 -3.18
N ALA A 195 -13.45 -12.79 -3.30
CA ALA A 195 -14.68 -12.57 -4.06
C ALA A 195 -14.54 -12.92 -5.55
N SER A 196 -13.35 -12.74 -6.14
CA SER A 196 -13.07 -13.02 -7.55
C SER A 196 -12.76 -14.50 -7.82
N HIS A 197 -12.38 -15.27 -6.80
CA HIS A 197 -12.21 -16.72 -6.90
C HIS A 197 -13.55 -17.46 -6.87
N LYS A 198 -14.49 -17.04 -6.00
CA LYS A 198 -15.83 -17.64 -5.94
C LYS A 198 -16.62 -17.52 -7.25
N SER A 199 -16.45 -16.43 -8.00
CA SER A 199 -17.14 -16.23 -9.28
C SER A 199 -16.57 -17.03 -10.45
N ARG A 200 -15.43 -17.73 -10.26
CA ARG A 200 -14.81 -18.60 -11.28
C ARG A 200 -15.10 -20.08 -11.05
N GLU A 201 -15.64 -20.44 -9.89
CA GLU A 201 -16.01 -21.82 -9.52
C GLU A 201 -17.52 -22.11 -9.71
N GLU A 202 -18.30 -21.10 -10.12
CA GLU A 202 -19.68 -21.22 -10.64
C GLU A 202 -19.70 -21.15 -12.17
#